data_AF-A0A100IRB2-F1
#
_entry.id   AF-A0A100IRB2-F1
#
_cell.length_a   1.000
_cell.length_b   1.000
_cell.length_c   1.000
_cell.angle_alpha   90.00
_cell.angle_beta   90.00
_cell.angle_gamma   90.00
#
_symmetry.space_group_name_H-M   'P 1'
#
loop_
_entity.id
_entity.type
_entity.pdbx_description
1 polymer ?
#
loop_
_entity_poly.entity_id
_entity_poly.type
_entity_poly.pdbx_seq_one_letter_code
_entity_poly.pdbx_strand_id
1 'polypeptide(L)'
;MKAQILAVLSVLFALAPAVPTTSNSTQNVTDIINNIPQSPNGVLFLGNDGVLRSVDAANRVVSYQQLSPQQISQYIQNLPQRDAARLQRVFQGVDGREVTDLDQLLNPDSDQLPPRVPSSVSQSLPTGTGMPSQDMCRTVDCTSQNTCRQNGCNSCLQAYQMSNGYCH
;
A
#
# COMPACT_ATOMS: atom_id res chain seq x y z
N MET A 1 17.05 51.19 -25.83
CA MET A 1 16.79 49.74 -26.09
C MET A 1 17.27 48.92 -24.91
N LYS A 2 16.52 47.85 -24.60
CA LYS A 2 16.75 46.76 -23.61
C LYS A 2 16.00 46.90 -22.28
N ALA A 3 14.72 46.50 -22.30
CA ALA A 3 14.05 45.96 -21.13
C ALA A 3 14.37 44.45 -21.05
N GLN A 4 14.96 44.01 -19.95
CA GLN A 4 15.17 42.60 -19.65
C GLN A 4 13.96 42.11 -18.88
N ILE A 5 13.18 41.21 -19.48
CA ILE A 5 12.02 40.57 -18.85
C ILE A 5 12.54 39.30 -18.14
N LEU A 6 12.62 39.36 -16.83
CA LEU A 6 12.84 38.19 -15.98
C LEU A 6 11.53 37.38 -15.90
N ALA A 7 11.43 36.31 -16.70
CA ALA A 7 10.37 35.33 -16.56
C ALA A 7 10.73 34.37 -15.42
N VAL A 8 10.09 34.54 -14.26
CA VAL A 8 10.17 33.58 -13.15
C VAL A 8 9.27 32.40 -13.51
N LEU A 9 9.86 31.26 -13.87
CA LEU A 9 9.14 30.00 -14.06
C LEU A 9 8.71 29.46 -12.68
N SER A 10 7.48 29.75 -12.29
CA SER A 10 6.85 29.13 -11.12
C SER A 10 6.50 27.68 -11.47
N VAL A 11 7.31 26.72 -11.03
CA VAL A 11 6.96 25.29 -11.13
C VAL A 11 5.90 25.01 -10.07
N LEU A 12 4.63 25.01 -10.47
CA LEU A 12 3.54 24.47 -9.68
C LEU A 12 3.69 22.95 -9.62
N PHE A 13 4.25 22.45 -8.52
CA PHE A 13 4.16 21.04 -8.16
C PHE A 13 2.69 20.76 -7.79
N ALA A 14 1.92 20.26 -8.75
CA ALA A 14 0.55 19.81 -8.49
C ALA A 14 0.60 18.64 -7.50
N LEU A 15 0.26 18.89 -6.24
CA LEU A 15 -0.09 17.84 -5.29
C LEU A 15 -1.39 17.22 -5.79
N ALA A 16 -1.32 16.05 -6.41
CA ALA A 16 -2.52 15.32 -6.78
C ALA A 16 -3.25 14.94 -5.48
N PRO A 17 -4.50 15.39 -5.29
CA PRO A 17 -5.27 14.98 -4.12
C PRO A 17 -5.50 13.47 -4.20
N ALA A 18 -5.34 12.77 -3.07
CA ALA A 18 -5.65 11.35 -3.01
C ALA A 18 -7.14 11.14 -3.28
N VAL A 19 -7.46 10.11 -4.06
CA VAL A 19 -8.84 9.84 -4.46
C VAL A 19 -9.52 8.98 -3.37
N PRO A 20 -10.64 9.42 -2.79
CA PRO A 20 -11.43 8.59 -1.88
C PRO A 20 -12.09 7.45 -2.65
N THR A 21 -11.98 6.21 -2.16
CA THR A 21 -12.75 5.07 -2.67
C THR A 21 -13.79 4.62 -1.65
N THR A 22 -15.06 4.53 -2.07
CA THR A 22 -16.17 4.14 -1.19
C THR A 22 -16.14 2.64 -0.92
N SER A 23 -16.13 2.24 0.37
CA SER A 23 -16.12 0.82 0.76
C SER A 23 -17.55 0.28 0.81
N ASN A 24 -17.86 -0.73 -0.01
CA ASN A 24 -19.01 -1.60 0.23
C ASN A 24 -18.53 -2.84 0.99
N SER A 25 -19.18 -3.20 2.11
CA SER A 25 -18.78 -4.34 2.95
C SER A 25 -18.88 -5.70 2.27
N THR A 26 -19.54 -5.79 1.11
CA THR A 26 -19.61 -7.01 0.28
C THR A 26 -18.51 -7.10 -0.77
N GLN A 27 -17.74 -6.02 -0.99
CA GLN A 27 -16.65 -6.02 -1.96
C GLN A 27 -15.50 -6.91 -1.48
N ASN A 28 -15.01 -7.77 -2.37
CA ASN A 28 -13.90 -8.67 -2.10
C ASN A 28 -12.60 -7.88 -1.91
N VAL A 29 -11.80 -8.25 -0.91
CA VAL A 29 -10.53 -7.55 -0.63
C VAL A 29 -9.53 -7.65 -1.78
N THR A 30 -9.52 -8.76 -2.54
CA THR A 30 -8.66 -8.93 -3.71
C THR A 30 -9.00 -7.91 -4.79
N ASP A 31 -10.30 -7.62 -4.99
CA ASP A 31 -10.72 -6.57 -5.91
C ASP A 31 -10.30 -5.19 -5.41
N ILE A 32 -10.37 -4.94 -4.10
CA ILE A 32 -9.83 -3.70 -3.51
C ILE A 32 -8.33 -3.58 -3.80
N ILE A 33 -7.54 -4.61 -3.48
CA ILE A 33 -6.08 -4.65 -3.67
C ILE A 33 -5.70 -4.39 -5.13
N ASN A 34 -6.41 -5.01 -6.07
CA ASN A 34 -6.10 -4.91 -7.49
C ASN A 34 -6.53 -3.57 -8.12
N ASN A 35 -7.53 -2.89 -7.56
CA ASN A 35 -8.11 -1.68 -8.17
C ASN A 35 -7.78 -0.38 -7.43
N ILE A 36 -7.32 -0.44 -6.18
CA ILE A 36 -6.89 0.76 -5.45
C ILE A 36 -5.72 1.43 -6.20
N PRO A 37 -5.76 2.74 -6.52
CA PRO A 37 -4.68 3.40 -7.25
C PRO A 37 -3.35 3.29 -6.52
N GLN A 38 -2.28 2.88 -7.22
CA GLN A 38 -0.99 2.59 -6.60
C GLN A 38 0.16 3.43 -7.17
N SER A 39 1.12 3.77 -6.32
CA SER A 39 2.43 4.29 -6.77
C SER A 39 3.39 3.15 -7.14
N PRO A 40 4.06 3.16 -8.30
CA PRO A 40 4.98 2.09 -8.72
C PRO A 40 6.12 1.80 -7.72
N ASN A 41 6.63 2.84 -7.07
CA ASN A 41 7.70 2.74 -6.07
C ASN A 41 7.18 2.71 -4.63
N GLY A 42 5.86 2.58 -4.48
CA GLY A 42 5.15 2.56 -3.21
C GLY A 42 4.77 1.15 -2.75
N VAL A 43 3.94 1.10 -1.71
CA VAL A 43 3.34 -0.15 -1.19
C VAL A 43 1.85 0.04 -0.88
N LEU A 44 1.14 -1.06 -0.67
CA LEU A 44 -0.15 -1.04 0.01
C LEU A 44 0.06 -1.39 1.47
N PHE A 45 -0.27 -0.48 2.38
CA PHE A 45 -0.04 -0.61 3.80
C PHE A 45 -1.36 -0.58 4.57
N LEU A 46 -1.64 -1.64 5.33
CA LEU A 46 -2.76 -1.68 6.26
C LEU A 46 -2.30 -1.15 7.64
N GLY A 47 -2.73 0.07 7.98
CA GLY A 47 -2.52 0.68 9.30
C GLY A 47 -3.31 -0.04 10.40
N ASN A 48 -2.89 0.10 11.66
CA ASN A 48 -3.60 -0.51 12.80
C ASN A 48 -4.99 0.11 13.04
N ASP A 49 -5.28 1.23 12.38
CA ASP A 49 -6.58 1.89 12.28
C ASP A 49 -7.55 1.20 11.30
N GLY A 50 -7.11 0.15 10.59
CA GLY A 50 -7.96 -0.59 9.66
C GLY A 50 -8.10 0.05 8.28
N VAL A 51 -7.32 1.09 7.97
CA VAL A 51 -7.32 1.75 6.67
C VAL A 51 -6.17 1.23 5.81
N LEU A 52 -6.51 0.71 4.63
CA LEU A 52 -5.55 0.30 3.61
C LEU A 52 -5.13 1.53 2.81
N ARG A 53 -3.87 1.93 2.89
CA ARG A 53 -3.33 3.09 2.17
C ARG A 53 -2.39 2.64 1.08
N SER A 54 -2.51 3.19 -0.12
CA SER A 54 -1.37 3.21 -1.04
C SER A 54 -0.48 4.38 -0.67
N VAL A 55 0.76 4.10 -0.34
CA VAL A 55 1.75 5.13 -0.04
C VAL A 55 2.88 5.07 -1.05
N ASP A 56 3.44 6.23 -1.41
CA ASP A 56 4.59 6.30 -2.30
C ASP A 56 5.93 6.12 -1.55
N ALA A 57 7.05 6.20 -2.28
CA ALA A 57 8.40 6.06 -1.72
C ALA A 57 8.77 7.14 -0.68
N ALA A 58 8.00 8.23 -0.59
CA ALA A 58 8.18 9.29 0.41
C ALA A 58 7.20 9.13 1.59
N ASN A 59 6.49 7.99 1.69
CA ASN A 59 5.40 7.72 2.63
C ASN A 59 4.22 8.71 2.50
N ARG A 60 3.98 9.29 1.32
CA ARG A 60 2.79 10.10 1.08
C ARG A 60 1.64 9.21 0.65
N VAL A 61 0.46 9.42 1.22
CA VAL A 61 -0.76 8.70 0.85
C VAL A 61 -1.22 9.14 -0.54
N VAL A 62 -1.30 8.18 -1.46
CA VAL A 62 -1.76 8.37 -2.86
C VAL A 62 -3.23 8.03 -3.01
N SER A 63 -3.70 7.05 -2.24
CA SER A 63 -5.08 6.59 -2.18
C SER A 63 -5.30 5.83 -0.88
N TYR A 64 -6.55 5.67 -0.48
CA TYR A 64 -6.89 4.91 0.72
C TYR A 64 -8.25 4.21 0.57
N GLN A 65 -8.39 3.08 1.25
CA GLN A 65 -9.63 2.36 1.41
C GLN A 65 -9.82 2.01 2.88
N GLN A 66 -10.91 2.49 3.46
CA GLN A 66 -11.36 2.05 4.78
C GLN A 66 -11.92 0.63 4.66
N LEU A 67 -11.36 -0.32 5.41
CA LEU A 67 -11.77 -1.72 5.36
C LEU A 67 -12.71 -2.07 6.52
N SER A 68 -13.71 -2.91 6.25
CA SER A 68 -14.51 -3.54 7.30
C SER A 68 -13.71 -4.61 8.06
N PRO A 69 -14.14 -5.05 9.24
CA PRO A 69 -13.48 -6.14 9.97
C PRO A 69 -13.35 -7.43 9.14
N GLN A 70 -14.36 -7.73 8.31
CA GLN A 70 -14.33 -8.87 7.41
C GLN A 70 -13.28 -8.71 6.32
N GLN A 71 -13.17 -7.52 5.71
CA GLN A 71 -12.17 -7.22 4.69
C GLN A 71 -10.75 -7.21 5.27
N ILE A 72 -10.57 -6.73 6.51
CA ILE A 72 -9.29 -6.80 7.22
C ILE A 72 -8.87 -8.26 7.41
N SER A 73 -9.78 -9.13 7.85
CA SER A 73 -9.51 -10.57 7.98
C SER A 73 -9.11 -11.20 6.65
N GLN A 74 -9.80 -10.85 5.55
CA GLN A 74 -9.46 -11.32 4.21
C GLN A 74 -8.11 -10.75 3.73
N TYR A 75 -7.78 -9.49 4.05
CA TYR A 75 -6.48 -8.91 3.73
C TYR A 75 -5.36 -9.71 4.39
N ILE A 76 -5.52 -10.05 5.67
CA ILE A 76 -4.54 -10.82 6.43
C ILE A 76 -4.35 -12.23 5.85
N GLN A 77 -5.39 -12.84 5.28
CA GLN A 77 -5.29 -14.13 4.58
C GLN A 77 -4.44 -14.08 3.29
N ASN A 78 -4.22 -12.88 2.74
CA ASN A 78 -3.32 -12.67 1.61
C ASN A 78 -1.85 -12.50 2.00
N LEU A 79 -1.55 -12.44 3.30
CA LEU A 79 -0.21 -12.32 3.85
C LEU A 79 0.32 -13.69 4.30
N PRO A 80 1.63 -13.85 4.50
CA PRO A 80 2.20 -15.10 4.97
C PRO A 80 1.61 -15.56 6.30
N GLN A 81 1.37 -16.87 6.40
CA GLN A 81 0.74 -17.49 7.57
C GLN A 81 1.48 -17.21 8.89
N ARG A 82 2.80 -17.01 8.84
CA ARG A 82 3.63 -16.65 10.00
C ARG A 82 3.19 -15.34 10.67
N ASP A 83 2.64 -14.39 9.91
CA ASP A 83 2.19 -13.09 10.40
C ASP A 83 0.70 -13.08 10.77
N ALA A 84 -0.09 -13.99 10.21
CA ALA A 84 -1.55 -13.97 10.28
C ALA A 84 -2.09 -13.95 11.73
N ALA A 85 -1.61 -14.85 12.60
CA ALA A 85 -2.11 -14.94 13.98
C ALA A 85 -1.74 -13.72 14.85
N ARG A 86 -0.63 -13.04 14.55
CA ARG A 86 -0.25 -11.79 15.20
C ARG A 86 -1.15 -10.65 14.70
N LEU A 87 -1.30 -10.51 13.39
CA LEU A 87 -2.12 -9.48 12.78
C LEU A 87 -3.59 -9.61 13.19
N GLN A 88 -4.15 -10.81 13.21
CA GLN A 88 -5.53 -11.04 13.68
C GLN A 88 -5.77 -10.51 15.10
N ARG A 89 -4.78 -10.60 15.99
CA ARG A 89 -4.87 -10.02 17.34
C ARG A 89 -4.76 -8.50 17.34
N VAL A 90 -3.85 -7.94 16.54
CA VAL A 90 -3.71 -6.48 16.39
C VAL A 90 -5.02 -5.86 15.90
N PHE A 91 -5.67 -6.52 14.95
CA PHE A 91 -6.88 -6.02 14.30
C PHE A 91 -8.19 -6.47 14.97
N GLN A 92 -8.13 -7.05 16.16
CA GLN A 92 -9.33 -7.50 16.85
C GLN A 92 -10.20 -6.29 17.23
N GLY A 93 -11.42 -6.24 16.70
CA GLY A 93 -12.36 -5.14 16.95
C GLY A 93 -12.08 -3.85 16.18
N VAL A 94 -11.10 -3.86 15.27
CA VAL A 94 -10.79 -2.70 14.42
C VAL A 94 -11.76 -2.65 13.23
N ASP A 95 -12.36 -1.49 13.00
CA ASP A 95 -13.17 -1.18 11.81
C ASP A 95 -12.68 0.12 11.18
N GLY A 96 -11.99 0.03 10.04
CA GLY A 96 -11.43 1.21 9.37
C GLY A 96 -12.50 2.18 8.86
N ARG A 97 -13.76 1.75 8.76
CA ARG A 97 -14.88 2.61 8.35
C ARG A 97 -15.23 3.65 9.41
N GLU A 98 -14.77 3.48 10.64
CA GLU A 98 -14.92 4.45 11.72
C GLU A 98 -13.93 5.63 11.60
N VAL A 99 -12.86 5.48 10.82
CA VAL A 99 -11.85 6.52 10.54
C VAL A 99 -12.38 7.50 9.50
N THR A 100 -13.14 8.50 9.94
CA THR A 100 -13.82 9.44 9.03
C THR A 100 -13.11 10.78 8.85
N ASP A 101 -12.12 11.07 9.70
CA ASP A 101 -11.34 12.30 9.62
C ASP A 101 -10.42 12.28 8.39
N LEU A 102 -10.58 13.27 7.52
CA LEU A 102 -9.84 13.33 6.26
C LEU A 102 -8.34 13.57 6.47
N ASP A 103 -7.97 14.34 7.50
CA ASP A 103 -6.55 14.58 7.80
C ASP A 103 -5.90 13.28 8.27
N GLN A 104 -6.56 12.51 9.14
CA GLN A 104 -6.08 11.18 9.53
C GLN A 104 -6.00 10.20 8.36
N LEU A 105 -6.86 10.30 7.35
CA LEU A 105 -6.82 9.44 6.17
C LEU A 105 -5.61 9.76 5.27
N LEU A 106 -5.29 11.05 5.10
CA LEU A 106 -4.26 11.54 4.17
C LEU A 106 -2.88 11.76 4.82
N ASN A 107 -2.87 12.11 6.10
CA ASN A 107 -1.70 12.48 6.91
C ASN A 107 -1.71 11.69 8.21
N PRO A 108 -1.70 10.34 8.16
CA PRO A 108 -1.82 9.54 9.35
C PRO A 108 -0.55 9.62 10.22
N ASP A 109 -0.68 9.21 11.48
CA ASP A 109 0.46 9.08 12.39
C ASP A 109 1.51 8.12 11.83
N SER A 110 2.76 8.31 12.25
CA SER A 110 3.90 7.55 11.71
C SER A 110 3.80 6.03 11.91
N ASP A 111 3.02 5.57 12.88
CA ASP A 111 2.78 4.15 13.16
C ASP A 111 1.74 3.51 12.22
N GLN A 112 1.00 4.34 11.47
CA GLN A 112 0.08 3.95 10.39
C GLN A 112 0.74 4.02 9.01
N LEU A 113 2.05 4.21 8.95
CA LEU A 113 2.85 4.24 7.73
C LEU A 113 3.88 3.11 7.75
N PRO A 114 4.35 2.65 6.58
CA PRO A 114 5.46 1.71 6.51
C PRO A 114 6.69 2.20 7.27
N PRO A 115 7.39 1.32 7.99
CA PRO A 115 8.71 1.62 8.53
C PRO A 115 9.64 2.07 7.41
N ARG A 116 10.41 3.14 7.62
CA ARG A 116 11.46 3.56 6.69
C ARG A 116 12.63 2.59 6.79
N VAL A 117 12.59 1.49 6.03
CA VAL A 117 13.76 0.62 5.85
C VAL A 117 14.66 1.21 4.76
N PRO A 118 15.97 1.38 5.02
CA PRO A 118 16.93 1.67 3.95
C PRO A 118 16.85 0.57 2.90
N SER A 119 16.69 0.97 1.64
CA SER A 119 16.57 0.05 0.50
C SER A 119 17.87 -0.73 0.30
N SER A 120 18.04 -1.86 0.98
CA SER A 120 19.20 -2.71 0.79
C SER A 120 18.87 -4.18 0.99
N VAL A 121 18.21 -4.82 0.03
CA VAL A 121 18.43 -6.26 -0.23
C VAL A 121 18.26 -6.55 -1.73
N SER A 122 19.30 -7.19 -2.29
CA SER A 122 19.42 -7.71 -3.64
C SER A 122 18.26 -8.63 -4.04
N GLN A 123 17.80 -8.48 -5.28
CA GLN A 123 16.78 -9.31 -5.90
C GLN A 123 17.46 -10.44 -6.71
N SER A 124 17.13 -11.69 -6.40
CA SER A 124 17.32 -12.79 -7.36
C SER A 124 16.16 -12.78 -8.35
N LEU A 125 16.48 -12.70 -9.64
CA LEU A 125 15.54 -12.72 -10.76
C LEU A 125 14.90 -14.12 -10.90
N PRO A 126 13.57 -14.30 -10.82
CA PRO A 126 12.97 -15.55 -11.26
C PRO A 126 12.96 -15.58 -12.79
N THR A 127 13.68 -16.54 -13.36
CA THR A 127 13.71 -16.81 -14.79
C THR A 127 12.57 -17.79 -15.11
N GLY A 128 11.33 -17.29 -15.19
CA GLY A 128 10.16 -18.12 -15.46
C GLY A 128 9.17 -17.43 -16.40
N THR A 129 8.91 -18.03 -17.55
CA THR A 129 7.98 -17.53 -18.59
C THR A 129 6.51 -17.89 -18.30
N GLY A 130 6.17 -18.26 -17.07
CA GLY A 130 4.80 -18.60 -16.65
C GLY A 130 4.21 -17.50 -15.76
N MET A 131 2.90 -17.25 -15.88
CA MET A 131 2.18 -16.40 -14.94
C MET A 131 2.24 -17.06 -13.55
N PRO A 132 2.78 -16.39 -12.52
CA PRO A 132 2.86 -16.96 -11.18
C PRO A 132 1.49 -17.37 -10.67
N SER A 133 1.40 -18.48 -9.94
CA SER A 133 0.22 -18.69 -9.10
C SER A 133 0.21 -17.66 -7.97
N GLN A 134 -0.98 -17.38 -7.43
CA GLN A 134 -1.11 -16.49 -6.26
C GLN A 134 -0.27 -16.99 -5.06
N ASP A 135 -0.15 -18.31 -4.90
CA ASP A 135 0.70 -18.91 -3.88
C ASP A 135 2.18 -18.63 -4.11
N MET A 136 2.62 -18.53 -5.37
CA MET A 136 3.99 -18.15 -5.72
C MET A 136 4.26 -16.68 -5.35
N CYS A 137 3.33 -15.77 -5.63
CA CYS A 137 3.45 -14.35 -5.27
C CYS A 137 3.64 -14.14 -3.76
N ARG A 138 2.88 -14.87 -2.93
CA ARG A 138 2.94 -14.77 -1.46
C ARG A 138 4.26 -15.18 -0.83
N THR A 139 5.17 -15.77 -1.61
CA THR A 139 6.52 -16.15 -1.16
C THR A 139 7.62 -15.14 -1.53
N VAL A 140 7.27 -14.11 -2.31
CA VAL A 140 8.21 -13.08 -2.77
C VAL A 140 8.13 -11.87 -1.84
N ASP A 141 9.24 -11.58 -1.17
CA ASP A 141 9.40 -10.36 -0.37
C ASP A 141 9.44 -9.12 -1.28
N CYS A 142 8.91 -8.00 -0.80
CA CYS A 142 8.86 -6.76 -1.55
C CYS A 142 9.05 -5.52 -0.68
N THR A 143 9.60 -4.49 -1.31
CA THR A 143 9.69 -3.12 -0.78
C THR A 143 9.00 -2.10 -1.69
N SER A 144 8.46 -2.55 -2.83
CA SER A 144 7.75 -1.69 -3.79
C SER A 144 6.80 -2.50 -4.69
N GLN A 145 5.79 -1.84 -5.26
CA GLN A 145 4.92 -2.45 -6.30
C GLN A 145 5.74 -2.97 -7.49
N ASN A 146 6.77 -2.23 -7.91
CA ASN A 146 7.65 -2.61 -9.00
C ASN A 146 8.39 -3.93 -8.77
N THR A 147 8.76 -4.26 -7.53
CA THR A 147 9.33 -5.56 -7.19
C THR A 147 8.35 -6.67 -7.55
N CYS A 148 7.08 -6.52 -7.18
CA CYS A 148 6.05 -7.53 -7.45
C CYS A 148 5.72 -7.65 -8.93
N ARG A 149 5.59 -6.52 -9.64
CA ARG A 149 5.32 -6.49 -11.08
C ARG A 149 6.42 -7.18 -11.90
N GLN A 150 7.68 -7.03 -11.50
CA GLN A 150 8.80 -7.74 -12.12
C GLN A 150 8.77 -9.26 -11.88
N ASN A 151 8.11 -9.72 -10.82
CA ASN A 151 7.91 -11.12 -10.50
C ASN A 151 6.59 -11.68 -11.06
N GLY A 152 5.85 -10.91 -11.87
CA GLY A 152 4.56 -11.30 -12.44
C GLY A 152 3.37 -11.20 -11.47
N CYS A 153 3.54 -10.50 -10.35
CA CYS A 153 2.51 -10.22 -9.35
C CYS A 153 2.02 -8.76 -9.47
N ASN A 154 0.95 -8.38 -8.77
CA ASN A 154 0.37 -7.04 -8.91
C ASN A 154 0.86 -6.07 -7.84
N SER A 155 0.81 -6.51 -6.57
CA SER A 155 0.87 -5.61 -5.43
C SER A 155 1.83 -6.06 -4.35
N CYS A 156 2.55 -5.11 -3.75
CA CYS A 156 3.33 -5.27 -2.54
C CYS A 156 2.48 -4.92 -1.33
N LEU A 157 2.10 -5.94 -0.57
CA LEU A 157 1.25 -5.83 0.61
C LEU A 157 2.09 -5.76 1.89
N GLN A 158 1.72 -4.84 2.78
CA GLN A 158 2.29 -4.68 4.10
C GLN A 158 1.17 -4.40 5.10
N ALA A 159 1.40 -4.77 6.35
CA ALA A 159 0.54 -4.41 7.46
C ALA A 159 1.38 -4.09 8.70
N TYR A 160 0.71 -3.51 9.68
CA TYR A 160 1.30 -3.08 10.94
C TYR A 160 2.41 -3.99 11.49
N GLN A 161 3.60 -3.39 11.63
CA GLN A 161 4.82 -3.99 12.19
C GLN A 161 5.25 -5.31 11.52
N MET A 162 4.99 -5.49 10.23
CA MET A 162 5.62 -6.55 9.45
C MET A 162 7.07 -6.19 9.12
N SER A 163 7.96 -7.17 9.19
CA SER A 163 9.39 -6.96 8.87
C SER A 163 9.62 -6.64 7.39
N ASN A 164 8.87 -7.29 6.50
CA ASN A 164 8.92 -7.14 5.05
C ASN A 164 7.49 -7.08 4.48
N GLY A 165 7.35 -6.53 3.27
CA GLY A 165 6.13 -6.73 2.46
C GLY A 165 6.19 -8.02 1.65
N TYR A 166 5.04 -8.44 1.13
CA TYR A 166 4.93 -9.63 0.28
C TYR A 166 4.11 -9.34 -0.96
N CYS A 167 4.46 -10.02 -2.06
CA CYS A 167 3.72 -9.86 -3.29
C CYS A 167 2.36 -10.58 -3.26
N HIS A 168 1.41 -9.98 -3.97
CA HIS A 168 0.07 -10.48 -4.25
C HIS A 168 -0.22 -10.41 -5.73
#